data_AF-A0A919NCU5-F1
#
_entry.id   AF-A0A919NCU5-F1
#
_cell.length_a   1.000
_cell.length_b   1.000
_cell.length_c   1.000
_cell.angle_alpha   90.00
_cell.angle_beta   90.00
_cell.angle_gamma   90.00
#
_symmetry.space_group_name_H-M   'P 1'
#
loop_
_entity.id
_entity.type
_entity.pdbx_description
1 polymer ?
#
loop_
_entity_poly.entity_id
_entity_poly.type
_entity_poly.pdbx_seq_one_letter_code
_entity_poly.pdbx_strand_id
1 'polypeptide(L)'
;MVTCDKMPPVRPGPLLLSAAVACAVVHVAGILFAYPLWRYAEVFTVGMLLLYAGVSGLPAPCWAVPASLAVLAVDAVRTMPADPGTAGYGWKVLQPDNGVDVPSGFEAGLTATGALLAAAALLLVAWGRGRWRPSATAAAALPAVLITGYAVVRVVDIALAVRVERERYAYSVDADSAVTSVSLAVLPALALGLTALMLAAALAGRGRRLASVGAALLAVVALPHLDSSIGAVQLPLYAGDRTALFSWHAIAPTLSMPHPVPALTAAVELAGVLLLVVGSISPRPRADAAPTPTAR
;
A
#
# COMPACT_ATOMS: atom_id res chain seq x y z
N MET A 1 -4.09 -49.75 31.41
CA MET A 1 -5.11 -48.89 30.77
C MET A 1 -4.42 -47.56 30.51
N VAL A 2 -3.84 -47.41 29.31
CA VAL A 2 -3.04 -46.22 28.95
C VAL A 2 -4.01 -45.21 28.36
N THR A 3 -4.24 -44.11 29.08
CA THR A 3 -4.99 -42.97 28.58
C THR A 3 -4.18 -42.32 27.48
N CYS A 4 -4.60 -42.50 26.22
CA CYS A 4 -4.13 -41.67 25.11
C CYS A 4 -4.49 -40.22 25.40
N ASP A 5 -3.47 -39.44 25.76
CA ASP A 5 -3.55 -37.99 25.84
C ASP A 5 -4.01 -37.47 24.48
N LYS A 6 -5.26 -36.99 24.41
CA LYS A 6 -5.75 -36.28 23.23
C LYS A 6 -5.00 -34.95 23.18
N MET A 7 -4.01 -34.87 22.30
CA MET A 7 -3.41 -33.58 21.95
C MET A 7 -4.53 -32.58 21.62
N PRO A 8 -4.52 -31.39 22.22
CA PRO A 8 -5.51 -30.37 21.91
C PRO A 8 -5.45 -30.06 20.40
N PRO A 9 -6.60 -29.90 19.73
CA PRO A 9 -6.62 -29.61 18.30
C PRO A 9 -5.86 -28.31 18.04
N VAL A 10 -4.80 -28.41 17.23
CA VAL A 10 -4.01 -27.27 16.80
C VAL A 10 -4.93 -26.32 16.02
N ARG A 11 -5.10 -25.10 16.52
CA ARG A 11 -5.84 -24.06 15.79
C ARG A 11 -4.95 -23.59 14.64
N PRO A 12 -5.34 -23.74 13.36
CA PRO A 12 -4.47 -23.40 12.24
C PRO A 12 -4.25 -21.89 12.08
N GLY A 13 -5.15 -21.05 12.61
CA GLY A 13 -5.13 -19.59 12.43
C GLY A 13 -3.80 -18.92 12.83
N PRO A 14 -3.31 -19.07 14.08
CA PRO A 14 -2.03 -18.49 14.50
C PRO A 14 -0.83 -18.94 13.66
N LEU A 15 -0.81 -20.21 13.24
CA LEU A 15 0.26 -20.74 12.39
C LEU A 15 0.25 -20.08 11.01
N LEU A 16 -0.91 -19.98 10.36
CA LEU A 16 -1.06 -19.30 9.07
C LEU A 16 -0.66 -17.83 9.16
N LEU A 17 -1.03 -17.13 10.24
CA LEU A 17 -0.63 -15.75 10.45
C LEU A 17 0.88 -15.61 10.64
N SER A 18 1.50 -16.49 11.43
CA SER A 18 2.96 -16.49 11.61
C SER A 18 3.70 -16.77 10.31
N ALA A 19 3.19 -17.68 9.49
CA ALA A 19 3.73 -17.98 8.17
C ALA A 19 3.59 -16.78 7.21
N ALA A 20 2.44 -16.10 7.23
CA ALA A 20 2.23 -14.87 6.45
C ALA A 20 3.23 -13.78 6.85
N VAL A 21 3.44 -13.56 8.16
CA VAL A 21 4.42 -12.58 8.66
C VAL A 21 5.84 -12.96 8.24
N ALA A 22 6.23 -14.22 8.35
CA ALA A 22 7.54 -14.69 7.92
C ALA A 22 7.75 -14.48 6.41
N CYS A 23 6.75 -14.80 5.59
CA CYS A 23 6.80 -14.56 4.15
C CYS A 23 6.90 -13.06 3.83
N ALA A 24 6.20 -12.20 4.56
CA ALA A 24 6.29 -10.75 4.39
C ALA A 24 7.71 -10.24 4.68
N VAL A 25 8.33 -10.71 5.77
CA VAL A 25 9.72 -10.36 6.12
C VAL A 25 10.69 -10.82 5.04
N VAL A 26 10.52 -12.04 4.53
CA VAL A 26 11.34 -12.57 3.43
C VAL A 26 11.16 -11.71 2.17
N HIS A 27 9.94 -11.34 1.82
CA HIS A 27 9.68 -10.48 0.67
C HIS A 27 10.37 -9.11 0.80
N VAL A 28 10.24 -8.45 1.95
CA VAL A 28 10.86 -7.15 2.24
C VAL A 28 12.39 -7.24 2.16
N ALA A 29 12.98 -8.28 2.75
CA ALA A 29 14.41 -8.53 2.64
C ALA A 29 14.83 -8.76 1.18
N GLY A 30 13.98 -9.42 0.40
CA GLY A 30 14.22 -9.71 -1.02
C GLY A 30 14.30 -8.45 -1.85
N ILE A 31 13.38 -7.51 -1.61
CA ILE A 31 13.43 -6.18 -2.20
C ILE A 31 14.71 -5.46 -1.75
N LEU A 32 14.97 -5.41 -0.45
CA LEU A 32 16.10 -4.69 0.14
C LEU A 32 17.44 -5.09 -0.49
N PHE A 33 17.61 -6.39 -0.75
CA PHE A 33 18.83 -6.98 -1.31
C PHE A 33 18.76 -7.29 -2.81
N ALA A 34 17.70 -6.87 -3.52
CA ALA A 34 17.51 -7.09 -4.96
C ALA A 34 17.48 -8.58 -5.40
N TYR A 35 16.93 -9.49 -4.58
CA TYR A 35 16.78 -10.92 -4.93
C TYR A 35 15.36 -11.23 -5.46
N PRO A 36 15.18 -11.41 -6.79
CA PRO A 36 13.84 -11.54 -7.39
C PRO A 36 13.11 -12.84 -7.02
N LEU A 37 13.84 -13.90 -6.65
CA LEU A 37 13.26 -15.18 -6.21
C LEU A 37 12.43 -15.02 -4.93
N TRP A 38 12.64 -13.97 -4.15
CA TRP A 38 11.88 -13.74 -2.91
C TRP A 38 10.56 -13.01 -3.18
N ARG A 39 10.26 -12.69 -4.45
CA ARG A 39 8.97 -12.14 -4.87
C ARG A 39 7.82 -13.13 -4.72
N TYR A 40 8.08 -14.45 -4.80
CA TYR A 40 7.09 -15.47 -4.48
C TYR A 40 6.58 -15.37 -3.03
N ALA A 41 7.38 -14.81 -2.12
CA ALA A 41 6.99 -14.65 -0.72
C ALA A 41 5.82 -13.66 -0.53
N GLU A 42 5.63 -12.70 -1.44
CA GLU A 42 4.46 -11.83 -1.45
C GLU A 42 3.18 -12.63 -1.73
N VAL A 43 3.21 -13.46 -2.77
CA VAL A 43 2.08 -14.32 -3.14
C VAL A 43 1.77 -15.33 -2.04
N PHE A 44 2.79 -15.91 -1.42
CA PHE A 44 2.59 -16.76 -0.25
C PHE A 44 2.00 -15.98 0.93
N THR A 45 2.43 -14.74 1.18
CA THR A 45 1.87 -13.88 2.24
C THR A 45 0.37 -13.68 2.03
N VAL A 46 -0.03 -13.23 0.84
CA VAL A 46 -1.45 -12.99 0.52
C VAL A 46 -2.25 -14.29 0.55
N GLY A 47 -1.69 -15.39 0.02
CA GLY A 47 -2.31 -16.71 0.06
C GLY A 47 -2.54 -17.22 1.48
N MET A 48 -1.55 -17.07 2.37
CA MET A 48 -1.68 -17.42 3.78
C MET A 48 -2.71 -16.55 4.49
N LEU A 49 -2.84 -15.27 4.15
CA LEU A 49 -3.88 -14.40 4.68
C LEU A 49 -5.28 -14.80 4.21
N LEU A 50 -5.41 -15.25 2.96
CA LEU A 50 -6.66 -15.74 2.41
C LEU A 50 -7.09 -17.04 3.10
N LEU A 51 -6.16 -17.97 3.32
CA LEU A 51 -6.39 -19.18 4.12
C LEU A 51 -6.74 -18.84 5.57
N TYR A 52 -6.00 -17.92 6.19
CA TYR A 52 -6.26 -17.43 7.54
C TYR A 52 -7.69 -16.88 7.66
N ALA A 53 -8.13 -16.07 6.70
CA ALA A 53 -9.48 -15.52 6.64
C ALA A 53 -10.55 -16.62 6.52
N GLY A 54 -10.28 -17.65 5.72
CA GLY A 54 -11.17 -18.81 5.58
C GLY A 54 -11.34 -19.62 6.86
N VAL A 55 -10.25 -19.88 7.61
CA VAL A 55 -10.31 -20.71 8.83
C VAL A 55 -10.74 -19.95 10.08
N SER A 56 -10.61 -18.62 10.10
CA SER A 56 -10.83 -17.80 11.31
C SER A 56 -12.23 -17.19 11.41
N GLY A 57 -13.07 -17.40 10.39
CA GLY A 57 -14.42 -16.85 10.30
C GLY A 57 -14.43 -15.41 9.79
N LEU A 58 -15.31 -15.13 8.83
CA LEU A 58 -15.36 -13.84 8.14
C LEU A 58 -16.43 -12.94 8.77
N PRO A 59 -16.09 -11.68 9.11
CA PRO A 59 -17.09 -10.72 9.57
C PRO A 59 -18.09 -10.44 8.44
N ALA A 60 -19.35 -10.13 8.78
CA ALA A 60 -20.28 -9.63 7.78
C ALA A 60 -19.83 -8.23 7.25
N PRO A 61 -19.90 -7.99 5.93
CA PRO A 61 -20.19 -8.97 4.88
C PRO A 61 -18.99 -9.88 4.60
N CYS A 62 -19.23 -11.19 4.54
CA CYS A 62 -18.18 -12.22 4.47
C CYS A 62 -17.34 -12.18 3.19
N TRP A 63 -17.80 -11.51 2.14
CA TRP A 63 -17.08 -11.42 0.87
C TRP A 63 -15.97 -10.36 0.87
N ALA A 64 -16.01 -9.37 1.77
CA ALA A 64 -15.17 -8.16 1.64
C ALA A 64 -13.67 -8.45 1.74
N VAL A 65 -13.25 -9.12 2.82
CA VAL A 65 -11.85 -9.51 3.05
C VAL A 65 -11.33 -10.47 1.97
N PRO A 66 -12.02 -11.58 1.61
CA PRO A 66 -11.51 -12.47 0.57
C PRO A 66 -11.48 -11.80 -0.81
N ALA A 67 -12.45 -10.94 -1.16
CA ALA A 67 -12.42 -10.21 -2.42
C ALA A 67 -11.23 -9.24 -2.47
N SER A 68 -10.96 -8.49 -1.40
CA SER A 68 -9.78 -7.62 -1.35
C SER A 68 -8.46 -8.40 -1.46
N LEU A 69 -8.35 -9.55 -0.79
CA LEU A 69 -7.16 -10.38 -0.86
C LEU A 69 -7.00 -11.06 -2.22
N ALA A 70 -8.09 -11.42 -2.90
CA ALA A 70 -8.04 -11.96 -4.24
C ALA A 70 -7.51 -10.94 -5.26
N VAL A 71 -7.93 -9.67 -5.14
CA VAL A 71 -7.37 -8.58 -5.96
C VAL A 71 -5.86 -8.45 -5.76
N LEU A 72 -5.40 -8.44 -4.50
CA LEU A 72 -3.97 -8.38 -4.19
C LEU A 72 -3.21 -9.63 -4.67
N ALA A 73 -3.82 -10.82 -4.60
CA ALA A 73 -3.19 -12.06 -5.08
C ALA A 73 -3.02 -12.04 -6.60
N VAL A 74 -4.05 -11.60 -7.34
CA VAL A 74 -3.98 -11.45 -8.79
C VAL A 74 -2.89 -10.46 -9.18
N ASP A 75 -2.78 -9.35 -8.46
CA ASP A 75 -1.75 -8.35 -8.70
C ASP A 75 -0.35 -8.88 -8.42
N ALA A 76 -0.13 -9.48 -7.25
CA ALA A 76 1.16 -10.05 -6.88
C ALA A 76 1.61 -11.16 -7.85
N VAL A 77 0.68 -11.94 -8.42
CA VAL A 77 0.98 -12.91 -9.49
C VAL A 77 1.34 -12.21 -10.79
N ARG A 78 0.59 -11.17 -11.19
CA ARG A 78 0.84 -10.44 -12.45
C ARG A 78 2.15 -9.68 -12.44
N THR A 79 2.58 -9.19 -11.28
CA THR A 79 3.81 -8.42 -11.17
C THR A 79 5.03 -9.32 -10.94
N MET A 80 4.88 -10.65 -10.86
CA MET A 80 6.03 -11.57 -10.73
C MET A 80 7.09 -11.32 -11.82
N PRO A 81 8.38 -11.39 -11.47
CA PRO A 81 9.43 -11.30 -12.46
C PRO A 81 9.38 -12.53 -13.37
N ALA A 82 9.64 -12.34 -14.67
CA ALA A 82 9.74 -13.46 -15.62
C ALA A 82 10.88 -14.41 -15.22
N ASP A 83 10.87 -15.64 -15.75
CA ASP A 83 11.88 -16.65 -15.39
C ASP A 83 13.31 -16.19 -15.74
N PRO A 84 14.32 -16.55 -14.92
CA PRO A 84 15.73 -16.34 -15.23
C PRO A 84 16.09 -16.85 -16.63
N GLY A 85 16.64 -15.98 -17.48
CA GLY A 85 17.04 -16.33 -18.85
C GLY A 85 16.00 -16.07 -19.94
N THR A 86 14.82 -15.56 -19.58
CA THR A 86 13.87 -14.97 -20.55
C THR A 86 14.19 -13.50 -20.75
N ALA A 87 13.89 -12.93 -21.94
CA ALA A 87 14.20 -11.54 -22.30
C ALA A 87 13.55 -10.46 -21.38
N GLY A 88 12.74 -10.87 -20.40
CA GLY A 88 12.15 -10.02 -19.37
C GLY A 88 12.79 -10.17 -17.97
N TYR A 89 13.89 -10.91 -17.83
CA TYR A 89 14.58 -11.08 -16.55
C TYR A 89 15.42 -9.85 -16.21
N GLY A 90 14.79 -8.92 -15.52
CA GLY A 90 15.40 -7.68 -15.03
C GLY A 90 14.29 -6.73 -14.60
N TRP A 91 14.54 -5.89 -13.60
CA TRP A 91 13.70 -4.71 -13.40
C TRP A 91 13.61 -4.00 -14.75
N LYS A 92 12.41 -3.92 -15.33
CA LYS A 92 12.19 -3.15 -16.57
C LYS A 92 12.52 -1.69 -16.25
N VAL A 93 13.77 -1.32 -16.45
CA VAL A 93 14.17 0.06 -16.59
C VAL A 93 13.52 0.51 -17.89
N LEU A 94 12.47 1.34 -17.77
CA LEU A 94 11.88 1.99 -18.94
C LEU A 94 13.02 2.67 -19.70
N GLN A 95 13.26 2.24 -20.94
CA GLN A 95 14.15 2.97 -21.84
C GLN A 95 13.45 4.28 -22.23
N PRO A 96 14.11 5.43 -22.10
CA PRO A 96 13.52 6.71 -22.43
C PRO A 96 13.26 6.77 -23.95
N ASP A 97 11.99 6.90 -24.33
CA ASP A 97 11.62 7.39 -25.67
C ASP A 97 11.61 8.93 -25.64
N ASN A 98 11.83 9.57 -26.79
CA ASN A 98 12.23 10.98 -26.90
C ASN A 98 11.09 12.00 -26.66
N GLY A 99 10.03 11.63 -25.95
CA GLY A 99 8.85 12.44 -25.70
C GLY A 99 8.29 12.27 -24.29
N VAL A 100 7.65 13.33 -23.77
CA VAL A 100 6.86 13.25 -22.53
C VAL A 100 5.61 12.42 -22.83
N ASP A 101 5.69 11.11 -22.61
CA ASP A 101 4.53 10.22 -22.70
C ASP A 101 3.57 10.55 -21.55
N VAL A 102 2.61 11.44 -21.80
CA VAL A 102 1.61 11.92 -20.84
C VAL A 102 0.91 10.79 -20.06
N PRO A 103 0.51 9.64 -20.64
CA PRO A 103 -0.12 8.56 -19.88
C PRO A 103 0.86 7.73 -19.02
N SER A 104 2.17 7.75 -19.31
CA SER A 104 3.15 6.83 -18.68
C SER A 104 3.22 6.95 -17.15
N GLY A 105 3.20 8.17 -16.61
CA GLY A 105 3.21 8.41 -15.17
C GLY A 105 1.91 7.98 -14.48
N PHE A 106 0.76 8.17 -15.14
CA PHE A 106 -0.53 7.69 -14.64
C PHE A 106 -0.62 6.17 -14.67
N GLU A 107 -0.17 5.54 -15.76
CA GLU A 107 -0.10 4.09 -15.90
C GLU A 107 0.85 3.49 -14.87
N ALA A 108 2.02 4.08 -14.66
CA ALA A 108 2.96 3.66 -13.63
C ALA A 108 2.33 3.75 -12.24
N GLY A 109 1.68 4.88 -11.92
CA GLY A 109 0.99 5.06 -10.65
C GLY A 109 -0.17 4.08 -10.45
N LEU A 110 -0.97 3.84 -11.48
CA LEU A 110 -2.08 2.89 -11.44
C LEU A 110 -1.60 1.45 -11.33
N THR A 111 -0.49 1.11 -12.00
CA THR A 111 0.14 -0.21 -11.89
C THR A 111 0.70 -0.43 -10.49
N ALA A 112 1.23 0.62 -9.85
CA ALA A 112 1.78 0.55 -8.50
C ALA A 112 0.72 0.52 -7.39
N THR A 113 -0.41 1.25 -7.54
CA THR A 113 -1.39 1.41 -6.45
C THR A 113 -2.76 0.81 -6.74
N GLY A 114 -3.03 0.38 -7.97
CA GLY A 114 -4.37 0.00 -8.43
C GLY A 114 -4.97 -1.16 -7.62
N ALA A 115 -4.17 -2.17 -7.30
CA ALA A 115 -4.63 -3.32 -6.51
C ALA A 115 -4.95 -2.93 -5.06
N LEU A 116 -4.08 -2.15 -4.41
CA LEU A 116 -4.33 -1.60 -3.07
C LEU A 116 -5.55 -0.68 -3.04
N LEU A 117 -5.70 0.18 -4.05
CA LEU A 117 -6.83 1.09 -4.18
C LEU A 117 -8.14 0.31 -4.32
N ALA A 118 -8.18 -0.69 -5.20
CA ALA A 118 -9.33 -1.55 -5.38
C ALA A 118 -9.66 -2.34 -4.10
N ALA A 119 -8.64 -2.91 -3.44
CA ALA A 119 -8.82 -3.60 -2.16
C ALA A 119 -9.41 -2.67 -1.08
N ALA A 120 -8.84 -1.47 -0.90
CA ALA A 120 -9.34 -0.47 0.05
C ALA A 120 -10.76 -0.01 -0.31
N ALA A 121 -11.05 0.20 -1.59
CA ALA A 121 -12.38 0.59 -2.07
C ALA A 121 -13.43 -0.51 -1.82
N LEU A 122 -13.11 -1.78 -2.07
CA LEU A 122 -14.02 -2.91 -1.78
C LEU A 122 -14.36 -2.98 -0.30
N LEU A 123 -13.35 -2.84 0.57
CA LEU A 123 -13.54 -2.82 2.02
C LEU A 123 -14.32 -1.57 2.46
N LEU A 124 -14.08 -0.42 1.84
CA LEU A 124 -14.84 0.80 2.09
C LEU A 124 -16.28 0.68 1.59
N VAL A 125 -16.58 -0.01 0.50
CA VAL A 125 -17.96 -0.25 0.06
C VAL A 125 -18.68 -1.18 1.03
N ALA A 126 -18.01 -2.25 1.46
CA ALA A 126 -18.53 -3.21 2.43
C ALA A 126 -18.80 -2.57 3.80
N TRP A 127 -17.92 -1.68 4.23
CA TRP A 127 -17.96 -1.05 5.55
C TRP A 127 -18.18 0.46 5.49
N GLY A 128 -18.65 1.04 4.40
CA GLY A 128 -18.88 2.49 4.31
C GLY A 128 -20.27 2.90 4.80
N ARG A 129 -21.21 1.93 4.79
CA ARG A 129 -22.66 2.16 4.94
C ARG A 129 -23.15 2.36 6.39
N GLY A 130 -22.34 2.91 7.28
CA GLY A 130 -22.70 3.15 8.69
C GLY A 130 -22.72 4.63 9.05
N ARG A 131 -23.23 4.97 10.25
CA ARG A 131 -23.08 6.34 10.79
C ARG A 131 -21.60 6.60 11.07
N TRP A 132 -21.05 7.62 10.41
CA TRP A 132 -19.67 8.06 10.59
C TRP A 132 -19.59 8.79 11.93
N ARG A 133 -18.58 8.46 12.73
CA ARG A 133 -18.34 9.20 13.98
C ARG A 133 -17.67 10.52 13.62
N PRO A 134 -18.21 11.68 14.05
CA PRO A 134 -17.66 12.98 13.71
C PRO A 134 -16.21 13.15 14.20
N SER A 135 -15.85 12.50 15.31
CA SER A 135 -14.48 12.49 15.83
C SER A 135 -13.50 11.72 14.95
N ALA A 136 -13.93 10.62 14.33
CA ALA A 136 -13.09 9.82 13.45
C ALA A 136 -12.86 10.53 12.09
N THR A 137 -13.88 11.20 11.57
CA THR A 137 -13.75 12.04 10.37
C THR A 137 -12.85 13.24 10.61
N ALA A 138 -12.98 13.91 11.75
CA ALA A 138 -12.13 15.04 12.10
C ALA A 138 -10.64 14.60 12.21
N ALA A 139 -10.39 13.43 12.81
CA ALA A 139 -9.03 12.88 12.90
C ALA A 139 -8.43 12.51 11.53
N ALA A 140 -9.26 12.11 10.56
CA ALA A 140 -8.82 11.81 9.18
C ALA A 140 -8.63 13.07 8.31
N ALA A 141 -9.21 14.20 8.68
CA ALA A 141 -9.11 15.44 7.90
C ALA A 141 -7.67 15.97 7.86
N LEU A 142 -6.98 15.99 9.00
CA LEU A 142 -5.59 16.45 9.07
C LEU A 142 -4.64 15.65 8.15
N PRO A 143 -4.57 14.31 8.22
CA PRO A 143 -3.72 13.55 7.31
C PRO A 143 -4.18 13.65 5.85
N ALA A 144 -5.48 13.81 5.57
CA ALA A 144 -5.96 14.02 4.20
C ALA A 144 -5.45 15.36 3.62
N VAL A 145 -5.47 16.43 4.44
CA VAL A 145 -4.90 17.73 4.09
C VAL A 145 -3.39 17.60 3.88
N LEU A 146 -2.68 16.84 4.71
CA LEU A 146 -1.24 16.63 4.54
C LEU A 146 -0.88 15.87 3.26
N ILE A 147 -1.59 14.78 2.94
CA ILE A 147 -1.35 14.01 1.70
C ILE A 147 -1.68 14.86 0.47
N THR A 148 -2.82 15.54 0.48
CA THR A 148 -3.24 16.42 -0.63
C THR A 148 -2.30 17.60 -0.78
N GLY A 149 -1.91 18.23 0.34
CA GLY A 149 -0.95 19.33 0.38
C GLY A 149 0.41 18.92 -0.14
N TYR A 150 0.89 17.73 0.22
CA TYR A 150 2.14 17.18 -0.31
C TYR A 150 2.07 17.02 -1.84
N ALA A 151 0.99 16.42 -2.36
CA ALA A 151 0.78 16.28 -3.80
C ALA A 151 0.82 17.64 -4.53
N VAL A 152 0.11 18.64 -3.99
CA VAL A 152 0.08 20.00 -4.55
C VAL A 152 1.46 20.64 -4.53
N VAL A 153 2.18 20.56 -3.40
CA VAL A 153 3.54 21.12 -3.28
C VAL A 153 4.47 20.50 -4.32
N ARG A 154 4.41 19.19 -4.53
CA ARG A 154 5.25 18.49 -5.52
C ARG A 154 4.94 18.92 -6.95
N VAL A 155 3.65 19.01 -7.30
CA VAL A 155 3.22 19.50 -8.64
C VAL A 155 3.67 20.94 -8.87
N VAL A 156 3.49 21.83 -7.88
CA VAL A 156 3.86 23.25 -7.99
C VAL A 156 5.37 23.43 -8.08
N ASP A 157 6.15 22.73 -7.26
CA ASP A 157 7.61 22.78 -7.28
C ASP A 157 8.16 22.35 -8.66
N ILE A 158 7.63 21.28 -9.23
CA ILE A 158 7.99 20.82 -10.57
C ILE A 158 7.57 21.85 -11.63
N ALA A 159 6.36 22.40 -11.54
CA ALA A 159 5.89 23.45 -12.45
C ALA A 159 6.84 24.67 -12.46
N LEU A 160 7.29 25.10 -11.28
CA LEU A 160 8.24 26.20 -11.13
C LEU A 160 9.62 25.82 -11.68
N ALA A 161 10.11 24.61 -11.40
CA ALA A 161 11.39 24.13 -11.89
C ALA A 161 11.44 24.08 -13.43
N VAL A 162 10.39 23.54 -14.06
CA VAL A 162 10.29 23.46 -15.53
C VAL A 162 10.20 24.84 -16.17
N ARG A 163 9.48 25.79 -15.56
CA ARG A 163 9.43 27.18 -16.05
C ARG A 163 10.81 27.85 -16.05
N VAL A 164 11.56 27.72 -14.95
CA VAL A 164 12.93 28.26 -14.86
C VAL A 164 13.87 27.63 -15.89
N GLU A 165 13.71 26.34 -16.16
CA GLU A 165 14.55 25.63 -17.14
C GLU A 165 14.23 26.04 -18.57
N ARG A 166 12.94 26.24 -18.89
CA ARG A 166 12.47 26.80 -20.18
C ARG A 166 13.03 28.20 -20.46
N GLU A 167 13.19 29.02 -19.44
CA GLU A 167 13.79 30.36 -19.58
C GLU A 167 15.30 30.30 -19.82
N ARG A 168 15.99 29.30 -19.24
CA ARG A 168 17.46 29.15 -19.33
C ARG A 168 17.92 28.43 -20.60
N TYR A 169 17.15 27.45 -21.06
CA TYR A 169 17.49 26.66 -22.23
C TYR A 169 16.34 26.79 -23.22
N ALA A 170 16.64 27.27 -24.44
CA ALA A 170 15.68 27.37 -25.54
C ALA A 170 15.20 25.99 -26.08
N TYR A 171 15.29 24.94 -25.26
CA TYR A 171 14.94 23.57 -25.61
C TYR A 171 13.53 23.20 -25.14
N SER A 172 12.85 22.44 -25.97
CA SER A 172 11.40 22.37 -26.20
C SER A 172 10.58 21.49 -25.23
N VAL A 173 10.83 21.52 -23.92
CA VAL A 173 9.89 20.85 -23.00
C VAL A 173 8.73 21.79 -22.71
N ASP A 174 7.55 21.42 -23.21
CA ASP A 174 6.34 22.19 -22.97
C ASP A 174 5.93 22.07 -21.49
N ALA A 175 6.02 23.20 -20.77
CA ALA A 175 5.77 23.25 -19.33
C ALA A 175 4.36 22.77 -18.98
N ASP A 176 3.38 23.04 -19.84
CA ASP A 176 1.99 22.65 -19.60
C ASP A 176 1.83 21.13 -19.74
N SER A 177 2.53 20.49 -20.68
CA SER A 177 2.57 19.03 -20.85
C SER A 177 3.19 18.32 -19.63
N ALA A 178 4.29 18.86 -19.08
CA ALA A 178 4.96 18.30 -17.92
C ALA A 178 4.09 18.41 -16.65
N VAL A 179 3.48 19.57 -16.41
CA VAL A 179 2.57 19.77 -15.27
C VAL A 179 1.35 18.88 -15.37
N THR A 180 0.79 18.71 -16.57
CA THR A 180 -0.34 17.81 -16.80
C THR A 180 0.04 16.35 -16.52
N SER A 181 1.19 15.90 -17.03
CA SER A 181 1.65 14.52 -16.81
C SER A 181 1.91 14.23 -15.34
N VAL A 182 2.59 15.12 -14.61
CA VAL A 182 2.81 15.00 -13.17
C VAL A 182 1.50 15.03 -12.39
N SER A 183 0.58 15.93 -12.76
CA SER A 183 -0.74 16.03 -12.13
C SER A 183 -1.54 14.74 -12.31
N LEU A 184 -1.46 14.10 -13.48
CA LEU A 184 -2.07 12.80 -13.73
C LEU A 184 -1.38 11.69 -12.94
N ALA A 185 -0.04 11.69 -12.90
CA ALA A 185 0.76 10.66 -12.22
C ALA A 185 0.46 10.58 -10.71
N VAL A 186 0.14 11.70 -10.05
CA VAL A 186 -0.17 11.69 -8.61
C VAL A 186 -1.58 11.18 -8.28
N LEU A 187 -2.52 11.14 -9.24
CA LEU A 187 -3.92 10.82 -8.97
C LEU A 187 -4.14 9.42 -8.36
N PRO A 188 -3.54 8.33 -8.86
CA PRO A 188 -3.75 7.00 -8.30
C PRO A 188 -3.30 6.89 -6.85
N ALA A 189 -2.12 7.44 -6.53
CA ALA A 189 -1.61 7.48 -5.17
C ALA A 189 -2.46 8.35 -4.24
N LEU A 190 -2.89 9.53 -4.70
CA LEU A 190 -3.79 10.40 -3.94
C LEU A 190 -5.14 9.71 -3.66
N ALA A 191 -5.72 9.05 -4.67
CA ALA A 191 -6.95 8.27 -4.53
C ALA A 191 -6.79 7.14 -3.51
N LEU A 192 -5.66 6.42 -3.52
CA LEU A 192 -5.34 5.41 -2.52
C LEU A 192 -5.31 6.02 -1.11
N GLY A 193 -4.55 7.12 -0.93
CA GLY A 193 -4.41 7.79 0.36
C GLY A 193 -5.75 8.22 0.96
N LEU A 194 -6.59 8.89 0.17
CA LEU A 194 -7.90 9.35 0.60
C LEU A 194 -8.87 8.19 0.88
N THR A 195 -8.87 7.17 0.02
CA THR A 195 -9.71 5.97 0.21
C THR A 195 -9.32 5.21 1.48
N ALA A 196 -8.02 5.07 1.73
CA ALA A 196 -7.48 4.43 2.91
C ALA A 196 -7.81 5.22 4.20
N LEU A 197 -7.77 6.55 4.18
CA LEU A 197 -8.21 7.38 5.32
C LEU A 197 -9.71 7.28 5.59
N MET A 198 -10.54 7.28 4.54
CA MET A 198 -11.98 7.03 4.67
C MET A 198 -12.25 5.66 5.29
N LEU A 199 -11.53 4.64 4.83
CA LEU A 199 -11.61 3.28 5.38
C LEU A 199 -11.17 3.26 6.85
N ALA A 200 -10.07 3.91 7.20
CA ALA A 200 -9.58 4.03 8.57
C ALA A 200 -10.64 4.67 9.48
N ALA A 201 -11.22 5.81 9.07
CA ALA A 201 -12.28 6.48 9.83
C ALA A 201 -13.53 5.59 10.01
N ALA A 202 -13.93 4.87 8.96
CA ALA A 202 -15.07 3.95 8.99
C ALA A 202 -14.82 2.74 9.92
N LEU A 203 -13.59 2.23 9.96
CA LEU A 203 -13.17 1.13 10.83
C LEU A 203 -13.03 1.58 12.29
N ALA A 204 -12.46 2.76 12.52
CA ALA A 204 -12.38 3.40 13.83
C ALA A 204 -13.78 3.65 14.42
N GLY A 205 -14.71 4.15 13.60
CA GLY A 205 -16.11 4.34 13.97
C GLY A 205 -16.82 3.06 14.44
N ARG A 206 -16.35 1.90 13.97
CA ARG A 206 -16.83 0.56 14.38
C ARG A 206 -16.06 -0.06 15.54
N GLY A 207 -15.04 0.61 16.06
CA GLY A 207 -14.17 0.09 17.12
C GLY A 207 -13.15 -0.95 16.64
N ARG A 208 -12.90 -1.06 15.34
CA ARG A 208 -11.88 -1.96 14.77
C ARG A 208 -10.53 -1.25 14.71
N ARG A 209 -9.92 -1.02 15.88
CA ARG A 209 -8.69 -0.21 16.01
C ARG A 209 -7.53 -0.76 15.18
N LEU A 210 -7.26 -2.07 15.25
CA LEU A 210 -6.18 -2.69 14.47
C LEU A 210 -6.41 -2.52 12.96
N ALA A 211 -7.64 -2.73 12.48
CA ALA A 211 -7.95 -2.57 11.07
C ALA A 211 -7.84 -1.11 10.63
N SER A 212 -8.26 -0.17 11.49
CA SER A 212 -8.09 1.26 11.26
C SER A 212 -6.62 1.66 11.17
N VAL A 213 -5.74 1.08 12.00
CA VAL A 213 -4.29 1.32 11.92
C VAL A 213 -3.76 0.77 10.60
N GLY A 214 -4.17 -0.44 10.21
CA GLY A 214 -3.78 -1.01 8.92
C GLY A 214 -4.16 -0.12 7.73
N ALA A 215 -5.40 0.38 7.71
CA ALA A 215 -5.84 1.33 6.69
C ALA A 215 -5.08 2.67 6.75
N ALA A 216 -4.74 3.18 7.94
CA ALA A 216 -3.91 4.38 8.06
C ALA A 216 -2.49 4.17 7.53
N LEU A 217 -1.89 2.98 7.73
CA LEU A 217 -0.59 2.65 7.13
C LEU A 217 -0.65 2.63 5.60
N LEU A 218 -1.72 2.09 5.01
CA LEU A 218 -1.94 2.18 3.55
C LEU A 218 -2.05 3.63 3.06
N ALA A 219 -2.61 4.52 3.87
CA ALA A 219 -2.63 5.95 3.54
C ALA A 219 -1.22 6.58 3.57
N VAL A 220 -0.35 6.14 4.48
CA VAL A 220 1.06 6.58 4.52
C VAL A 220 1.83 6.07 3.30
N VAL A 221 1.58 4.83 2.88
CA VAL A 221 2.17 4.19 1.69
C VAL A 221 1.84 4.94 0.38
N ALA A 222 0.74 5.69 0.34
CA ALA A 222 0.43 6.56 -0.80
C ALA A 222 1.55 7.60 -1.09
N LEU A 223 2.30 8.06 -0.08
CA LEU A 223 3.34 9.08 -0.27
C LEU A 223 4.54 8.58 -1.09
N PRO A 224 5.20 7.45 -0.75
CA PRO A 224 6.27 6.92 -1.58
C PRO A 224 5.77 6.47 -2.97
N HIS A 225 4.52 5.99 -3.10
CA HIS A 225 3.95 5.72 -4.44
C HIS A 225 3.73 6.98 -5.26
N LEU A 226 3.36 8.10 -4.62
CA LEU A 226 3.24 9.39 -5.28
C LEU A 226 4.60 9.80 -5.86
N ASP A 227 5.66 9.77 -5.05
CA ASP A 227 7.01 10.11 -5.52
C ASP A 227 7.51 9.14 -6.60
N SER A 228 7.23 7.85 -6.47
CA SER A 228 7.57 6.86 -7.50
C SER A 228 6.82 7.11 -8.82
N SER A 229 5.56 7.55 -8.76
CA SER A 229 4.76 7.85 -9.95
C SER A 229 5.25 9.12 -10.65
N ILE A 230 5.63 10.14 -9.87
CA ILE A 230 6.28 11.35 -10.39
C ILE A 230 7.63 10.99 -11.03
N GLY A 231 8.43 10.12 -10.38
CA GLY A 231 9.72 9.67 -10.90
C GLY A 231 9.64 8.88 -12.21
N ALA A 232 8.47 8.34 -12.55
CA ALA A 232 8.22 7.70 -13.84
C ALA A 232 7.91 8.70 -14.97
N VAL A 233 7.59 9.96 -14.65
CA VAL A 233 7.41 11.02 -15.64
C VAL A 233 8.77 11.50 -16.10
N GLN A 234 8.97 11.56 -17.42
CA GLN A 234 10.17 12.14 -18.00
C GLN A 234 10.19 13.66 -17.77
N LEU A 235 10.92 14.10 -16.74
CA LEU A 235 11.06 15.50 -16.39
C LEU A 235 12.44 16.05 -16.78
N PRO A 236 12.54 17.35 -17.12
CA PRO A 236 13.82 18.05 -17.27
C PRO A 236 14.72 17.90 -16.03
N LEU A 237 16.03 18.02 -16.24
CA LEU A 237 17.11 17.55 -15.34
C LEU A 237 16.87 17.92 -13.86
N TYR A 238 16.56 16.89 -13.06
CA TYR A 238 16.35 16.93 -11.60
C TYR A 238 15.10 17.67 -11.09
N ALA A 239 14.16 18.09 -11.94
CA ALA A 239 12.94 18.76 -11.49
C ALA A 239 12.10 17.87 -10.55
N GLY A 240 12.08 16.55 -10.77
CA GLY A 240 11.36 15.59 -9.92
C GLY A 240 11.98 15.36 -8.54
N ASP A 241 13.29 15.53 -8.38
CA ASP A 241 14.03 15.04 -7.19
C ASP A 241 14.24 16.11 -6.10
N ARG A 242 14.11 17.41 -6.41
CA ARG A 242 14.50 18.51 -5.50
C ARG A 242 13.78 18.51 -4.14
N THR A 243 12.49 18.17 -4.14
CA THR A 243 11.63 18.20 -2.93
C THR A 243 11.07 16.82 -2.57
N ALA A 244 11.61 15.77 -3.18
CA ALA A 244 11.12 14.40 -3.03
C ALA A 244 11.60 13.81 -1.70
N LEU A 245 10.68 13.68 -0.74
CA LEU A 245 11.00 13.15 0.60
C LEU A 245 11.43 11.68 0.58
N PHE A 246 10.97 10.92 -0.42
CA PHE A 246 11.30 9.50 -0.60
C PHE A 246 12.21 9.24 -1.80
N SER A 247 12.93 10.25 -2.30
CA SER A 247 13.89 10.06 -3.39
C SER A 247 15.18 9.39 -2.92
N TRP A 248 15.93 8.86 -3.90
CA TRP A 248 17.24 8.24 -3.68
C TRP A 248 18.22 9.15 -2.92
N HIS A 249 18.09 10.48 -3.03
CA HIS A 249 18.95 11.44 -2.33
C HIS A 249 18.66 11.54 -0.82
N ALA A 250 17.42 11.26 -0.40
CA ALA A 250 17.01 11.34 1.00
C ALA A 250 17.30 10.03 1.76
N ILE A 251 17.18 8.88 1.07
CA ILE A 251 17.48 7.54 1.61
C ILE A 251 18.41 6.83 0.62
N ALA A 252 19.71 7.09 0.78
CA ALA A 252 20.72 6.66 -0.18
C ALA A 252 20.87 5.13 -0.24
N PRO A 253 20.74 4.51 -1.43
CA PRO A 253 21.05 3.10 -1.61
C PRO A 253 22.55 2.85 -1.37
N THR A 254 22.86 1.67 -0.84
CA THR A 254 24.23 1.20 -0.62
C THR A 254 24.46 -0.10 -1.37
N LEU A 255 25.72 -0.50 -1.56
CA LEU A 255 26.04 -1.81 -2.17
C LEU A 255 25.38 -2.98 -1.41
N SER A 256 25.21 -2.85 -0.09
CA SER A 256 24.53 -3.83 0.74
C SER A 256 23.00 -3.71 0.76
N MET A 257 22.44 -2.56 0.41
CA MET A 257 21.01 -2.27 0.43
C MET A 257 20.65 -1.44 -0.81
N PRO A 258 20.56 -2.07 -1.99
CA PRO A 258 20.31 -1.37 -3.25
C PRO A 258 18.91 -0.71 -3.33
N HIS A 259 17.92 -1.19 -2.59
CA HIS A 259 16.54 -0.68 -2.68
C HIS A 259 15.88 -0.42 -1.32
N PRO A 260 16.38 0.54 -0.52
CA PRO A 260 15.87 0.79 0.83
C PRO A 260 14.45 1.38 0.84
N VAL A 261 14.16 2.34 -0.05
CA VAL A 261 12.82 2.97 -0.14
C VAL A 261 11.76 1.95 -0.57
N PRO A 262 11.93 1.17 -1.66
CA PRO A 262 10.97 0.14 -2.03
C PRO A 262 10.75 -0.91 -0.92
N ALA A 263 11.81 -1.31 -0.21
CA ALA A 263 11.70 -2.27 0.89
C ALA A 263 10.88 -1.71 2.07
N LEU A 264 11.09 -0.45 2.45
CA LEU A 264 10.31 0.22 3.48
C LEU A 264 8.85 0.36 3.07
N THR A 265 8.58 0.77 1.82
CA THR A 265 7.21 0.87 1.30
C THR A 265 6.49 -0.48 1.39
N ALA A 266 7.11 -1.55 0.90
CA ALA A 266 6.55 -2.90 0.97
C ALA A 266 6.35 -3.38 2.41
N ALA A 267 7.26 -3.04 3.33
CA ALA A 267 7.13 -3.38 4.74
C ALA A 267 5.90 -2.71 5.37
N VAL A 268 5.70 -1.42 5.12
CA VAL A 268 4.55 -0.68 5.63
C VAL A 268 3.26 -1.15 4.98
N GLU A 269 3.28 -1.46 3.68
CA GLU A 269 2.16 -2.00 2.94
C GLU A 269 1.69 -3.35 3.50
N LEU A 270 2.61 -4.31 3.60
CA LEU A 270 2.31 -5.65 4.12
C LEU A 270 1.88 -5.60 5.58
N ALA A 271 2.51 -4.75 6.41
CA ALA A 271 2.04 -4.49 7.77
C ALA A 271 0.62 -3.92 7.79
N GLY A 272 0.32 -2.99 6.87
CA GLY A 272 -1.00 -2.42 6.66
C GLY A 272 -2.04 -3.49 6.35
N VAL A 273 -1.78 -4.33 5.34
CA VAL A 273 -2.65 -5.45 4.93
C VAL A 273 -2.83 -6.47 6.07
N LEU A 274 -1.75 -6.86 6.76
CA LEU A 274 -1.80 -7.78 7.89
C LEU A 274 -2.71 -7.26 9.01
N LEU A 275 -2.50 -6.01 9.44
CA LEU A 275 -3.31 -5.38 10.50
C LEU A 275 -4.77 -5.19 10.07
N LEU A 276 -5.00 -4.88 8.78
CA LEU A 276 -6.32 -4.74 8.19
C LEU A 276 -7.09 -6.07 8.23
N VAL A 277 -6.45 -7.17 7.81
CA VAL A 277 -7.05 -8.52 7.81
C VAL A 277 -7.29 -9.01 9.24
N VAL A 278 -6.27 -8.98 10.10
CA VAL A 278 -6.36 -9.44 11.49
C VAL A 278 -7.38 -8.62 12.27
N GLY A 279 -7.37 -7.29 12.15
CA GLY A 279 -8.33 -6.41 12.82
C GLY A 279 -9.76 -6.52 12.28
N SER A 280 -9.93 -7.01 11.05
CA SER A 280 -11.24 -7.28 10.46
C SER A 280 -11.82 -8.61 10.96
N ILE A 281 -10.98 -9.60 11.23
CA ILE A 281 -11.42 -10.92 11.68
C ILE A 281 -11.54 -11.01 13.22
N SER A 282 -10.75 -10.23 13.97
CA SER A 282 -10.71 -10.33 15.43
C SER A 282 -12.09 -10.09 16.09
N PRO A 283 -12.56 -11.01 16.95
CA PRO A 283 -13.77 -10.80 17.73
C PRO A 283 -13.65 -9.55 18.61
N ARG A 284 -14.75 -8.79 18.75
CA ARG A 284 -14.80 -7.68 19.72
C ARG A 284 -14.47 -8.21 21.11
N PRO A 285 -13.56 -7.56 21.87
CA PRO A 285 -13.54 -7.71 23.32
C PRO A 285 -14.91 -7.27 23.82
N ARG A 286 -15.70 -8.20 24.33
CA ARG A 286 -17.00 -7.92 24.93
C ARG A 286 -16.71 -7.22 26.26
N ALA A 287 -16.76 -5.90 26.27
CA ALA A 287 -16.67 -5.09 27.47
C ALA A 287 -18.00 -5.14 28.24
N ASP A 288 -18.47 -6.35 28.56
CA ASP A 288 -19.66 -6.65 29.37
C ASP A 288 -19.52 -8.05 29.95
N ALA A 289 -18.51 -8.24 30.80
CA ALA A 289 -18.62 -9.17 31.91
C ALA A 289 -18.85 -8.31 33.15
N ALA A 290 -20.02 -7.70 33.22
CA ALA A 290 -20.48 -7.11 34.47
C ALA A 290 -20.54 -8.25 35.51
N PRO A 291 -19.97 -8.07 36.71
CA PRO A 291 -20.07 -9.09 37.75
C PRO A 291 -21.55 -9.31 38.03
N THR A 292 -21.99 -10.57 37.93
CA THR A 292 -23.31 -11.00 38.40
C THR A 292 -23.47 -10.49 39.83
N PRO A 293 -24.46 -9.63 40.15
CA PRO A 293 -24.72 -9.26 41.52
C PRO A 293 -25.14 -10.53 42.26
N THR A 294 -24.28 -11.00 43.17
CA THR A 294 -24.65 -12.03 44.13
C THR A 294 -25.75 -11.43 45.00
N ALA A 295 -26.98 -11.88 44.80
CA ALA A 295 -28.07 -11.62 45.73
C ALA A 295 -27.69 -12.20 47.09
N ARG A 296 -27.73 -11.36 48.13
CA ARG A 296 -27.79 -11.74 49.54
C ARG A 296 -29.19 -11.41 50.04
#